data_AF-A0A3D9MJS1-F1
#
_entry.id   AF-A0A3D9MJS1-F1
#
_cell.length_a   1.000
_cell.length_b   1.000
_cell.length_c   1.000
_cell.angle_alpha   90.00
_cell.angle_beta   90.00
_cell.angle_gamma   90.00
#
_symmetry.space_group_name_H-M   'P 1'
#
loop_
_entity.id
_entity.type
_entity.pdbx_description
1 polymer ?
#
loop_
_entity_poly.entity_id
_entity_poly.type
_entity_poly.pdbx_seq_one_letter_code
_entity_poly.pdbx_strand_id
1 'polypeptide(L)'
;MKKHTLKKAIDLFKVSRQRSLKIIFLIVTQVVLLQNGLVLAKEVAASEITLSGRELRVITAETKQTIWLNHDVNKKDISWEDLNFDGHPDLKILSSRGASQEFYDVYLFNFSVKKYVYSKRLSALPCIQADLKRHQIVGTCFHENACENWSERYSINKSGKLNLLERVGTYCDTATGEAFSYVDRFSNGKRISSKVAPMKNESMVQ
;
A
#
# COMPACT_ATOMS: atom_id res chain seq x y z
N MET A 1 -39.11 45.61 -15.53
CA MET A 1 -39.35 44.46 -14.62
C MET A 1 -39.03 43.07 -15.18
N LYS A 2 -38.71 42.84 -16.48
CA LYS A 2 -38.46 41.48 -17.04
C LYS A 2 -37.04 40.90 -16.87
N LYS A 3 -36.01 41.73 -16.64
CA LYS A 3 -34.59 41.27 -16.56
C LYS A 3 -34.27 40.48 -15.28
N HIS A 4 -34.98 40.72 -14.19
CA HIS A 4 -34.64 40.13 -12.89
C HIS A 4 -35.09 38.66 -12.75
N THR A 5 -36.16 38.29 -13.45
CA THR A 5 -36.76 36.94 -13.42
C THR A 5 -35.97 35.93 -14.26
N LEU A 6 -35.39 36.37 -15.38
CA LEU A 6 -34.60 35.51 -16.28
C LEU A 6 -33.26 35.10 -15.65
N LYS A 7 -32.60 36.01 -14.92
CA LYS A 7 -31.34 35.72 -14.22
C LYS A 7 -31.53 34.66 -13.12
N LYS A 8 -32.63 34.77 -12.36
CA LYS A 8 -32.99 33.80 -11.30
C LYS A 8 -33.26 32.40 -11.85
N ALA A 9 -33.91 32.29 -13.02
CA ALA A 9 -34.17 31.00 -13.67
C ALA A 9 -32.89 30.33 -14.20
N ILE A 10 -31.95 31.10 -14.76
CA ILE A 10 -30.65 30.60 -15.24
C ILE A 10 -29.78 30.12 -14.06
N ASP A 11 -29.78 30.86 -12.95
CA ASP A 11 -29.03 30.49 -11.75
C ASP A 11 -29.59 29.20 -11.12
N LEU A 12 -30.92 29.05 -11.06
CA LEU A 12 -31.57 27.81 -10.61
C LEU A 12 -31.27 26.61 -11.53
N PHE A 13 -31.24 26.81 -12.85
CA PHE A 13 -30.88 25.77 -13.82
C PHE A 13 -29.41 25.34 -13.70
N LYS A 14 -28.49 26.30 -13.49
CA LYS A 14 -27.06 26.01 -13.26
C LYS A 14 -26.85 25.22 -11.97
N VAL A 15 -27.50 25.62 -10.88
CA VAL A 15 -27.39 24.93 -9.57
C VAL A 15 -27.98 23.53 -9.65
N SER A 16 -29.13 23.35 -10.31
CA SER A 16 -29.74 22.03 -10.54
C SER A 16 -28.80 21.13 -11.34
N ARG A 17 -28.30 21.59 -12.49
CA ARG A 17 -27.37 20.83 -13.34
C ARG A 17 -26.07 20.47 -12.62
N GLN A 18 -25.52 21.39 -11.82
CA GLN A 18 -24.30 21.14 -11.04
C GLN A 18 -24.52 20.11 -9.91
N ARG A 19 -25.71 20.09 -9.29
CA ARG A 19 -26.09 19.05 -8.32
C ARG A 19 -26.29 17.69 -9.01
N SER A 20 -26.95 17.66 -10.16
CA SER A 20 -27.13 16.43 -10.95
C SER A 20 -25.79 15.82 -11.38
N LEU A 21 -24.84 16.64 -11.86
CA LEU A 21 -23.50 16.19 -12.24
C LEU A 21 -22.71 15.63 -11.04
N LYS A 22 -22.81 16.25 -9.86
CA LYS A 22 -22.16 15.73 -8.64
C LYS A 22 -22.72 14.38 -8.20
N ILE A 23 -24.04 14.21 -8.28
CA ILE A 23 -24.70 12.94 -7.92
C ILE A 23 -24.30 11.83 -8.90
N ILE A 24 -24.31 12.12 -10.21
CA ILE A 24 -23.86 11.16 -11.23
C ILE A 24 -22.38 10.79 -11.00
N PHE A 25 -21.52 11.76 -10.72
CA PHE A 25 -20.10 11.49 -10.44
C PHE A 25 -19.93 10.60 -9.20
N LEU A 26 -20.66 10.87 -8.11
CA LEU A 26 -20.67 10.03 -6.90
C LEU A 26 -21.12 8.59 -7.19
N ILE A 27 -22.22 8.43 -7.94
CA ILE A 27 -22.74 7.10 -8.31
C ILE A 27 -21.74 6.37 -9.20
N VAL A 28 -21.16 7.04 -10.21
CA VAL A 28 -20.15 6.43 -11.10
C VAL A 28 -18.91 6.02 -10.29
N THR A 29 -18.42 6.86 -9.36
CA THR A 29 -17.28 6.48 -8.52
C THR A 29 -17.59 5.31 -7.60
N GLN A 30 -18.78 5.24 -7.00
CA GLN A 30 -19.18 4.09 -6.17
C GLN A 30 -19.32 2.82 -7.01
N VAL A 31 -19.92 2.89 -8.20
CA VAL A 31 -20.07 1.75 -9.11
C VAL A 31 -18.71 1.24 -9.57
N VAL A 32 -17.78 2.13 -9.93
CA VAL A 32 -16.41 1.74 -10.33
C VAL A 32 -15.65 1.08 -9.16
N LEU A 33 -15.77 1.62 -7.94
CA LEU A 33 -15.15 1.02 -6.75
C LEU A 33 -15.73 -0.38 -6.44
N LEU A 34 -17.04 -0.55 -6.54
CA LEU A 34 -17.72 -1.84 -6.34
C LEU A 34 -17.35 -2.86 -7.43
N GLN A 35 -17.31 -2.44 -8.70
CA GLN A 35 -16.92 -3.31 -9.81
C GLN A 35 -15.48 -3.78 -9.68
N ASN A 36 -14.54 -2.87 -9.36
CA ASN A 36 -13.13 -3.20 -9.20
C ASN A 36 -12.91 -4.19 -8.03
N GLY A 37 -13.58 -3.98 -6.89
CA GLY A 37 -13.49 -4.90 -5.76
C GLY A 37 -14.05 -6.30 -6.05
N LEU A 38 -15.14 -6.38 -6.84
CA LEU A 38 -15.73 -7.67 -7.24
C LEU A 38 -14.85 -8.45 -8.23
N VAL A 39 -14.15 -7.74 -9.13
CA VAL A 39 -13.23 -8.32 -10.11
C VAL A 39 -12.00 -8.92 -9.40
N LEU A 40 -11.36 -8.14 -8.51
CA LEU A 40 -10.23 -8.60 -7.70
C LEU A 40 -10.57 -9.87 -6.88
N ALA A 41 -11.73 -9.89 -6.21
CA ALA A 41 -12.15 -11.05 -5.43
C ALA A 41 -12.38 -12.31 -6.30
N LYS A 42 -12.88 -12.14 -7.53
CA LYS A 42 -13.14 -13.24 -8.46
C LYS A 42 -11.86 -13.83 -9.05
N GLU A 43 -10.88 -12.98 -9.34
CA GLU A 43 -9.59 -13.37 -9.91
C GLU A 43 -8.71 -14.11 -8.88
N VAL A 44 -8.68 -13.61 -7.64
CA VAL A 44 -8.02 -14.32 -6.52
C VAL A 44 -8.70 -15.67 -6.24
N ALA A 45 -10.04 -15.74 -6.31
CA ALA A 45 -10.76 -16.99 -6.12
C ALA A 45 -10.55 -18.03 -7.23
N ALA A 46 -10.21 -17.58 -8.45
CA ALA A 46 -9.89 -18.45 -9.58
C ALA A 46 -8.41 -18.90 -9.60
N SER A 47 -7.58 -18.33 -8.73
CA SER A 47 -6.15 -18.63 -8.68
C SER A 47 -5.87 -19.89 -7.85
N GLU A 48 -5.21 -20.87 -8.46
CA GLU A 48 -4.76 -22.09 -7.79
C GLU A 48 -3.26 -22.00 -7.47
N ILE A 49 -2.92 -22.32 -6.22
CA ILE A 49 -1.55 -22.45 -5.76
C ILE A 49 -1.32 -23.88 -5.27
N THR A 50 -0.31 -24.53 -5.86
CA THR A 50 0.20 -25.83 -5.40
C THR A 50 1.64 -25.67 -4.92
N LEU A 51 1.97 -26.28 -3.79
CA LEU A 51 3.31 -26.28 -3.23
C LEU A 51 3.83 -27.73 -3.12
N SER A 52 5.03 -27.99 -3.64
CA SER A 52 5.73 -29.26 -3.47
C SER A 52 7.19 -28.98 -3.10
N GLY A 53 7.52 -29.11 -1.81
CA GLY A 53 8.80 -28.65 -1.28
C GLY A 53 8.98 -27.15 -1.53
N ARG A 54 10.01 -26.79 -2.31
CA ARG A 54 10.30 -25.40 -2.72
C ARG A 54 9.76 -25.03 -4.10
N GLU A 55 9.05 -25.94 -4.75
CA GLU A 55 8.41 -25.67 -6.02
C GLU A 55 7.01 -25.11 -5.79
N LEU A 56 6.83 -23.82 -6.11
CA LEU A 56 5.54 -23.15 -6.09
C LEU A 56 4.96 -23.09 -7.50
N ARG A 57 3.83 -23.76 -7.72
CA ARG A 57 3.05 -23.66 -8.95
C ARG A 57 1.92 -22.67 -8.75
N VAL A 58 1.87 -21.67 -9.62
CA VAL A 58 0.85 -20.62 -9.65
C VAL A 58 0.08 -20.76 -10.95
N ILE A 59 -1.23 -20.98 -10.83
CA ILE A 59 -2.16 -21.08 -11.96
C ILE A 59 -3.23 -20.01 -11.76
N THR A 60 -3.38 -19.17 -12.78
CA THR A 60 -4.37 -18.08 -12.86
C THR A 60 -5.06 -18.16 -14.22
N ALA A 61 -5.99 -17.25 -14.51
CA ALA A 61 -6.57 -17.19 -15.85
C ALA A 61 -5.54 -16.72 -16.90
N GLU A 62 -4.51 -16.00 -16.47
CA GLU A 62 -3.52 -15.33 -17.30
C GLU A 62 -2.26 -16.17 -17.49
N THR A 63 -1.91 -16.99 -16.49
CA THR A 63 -0.62 -17.69 -16.45
C THR A 63 -0.64 -19.03 -15.73
N LYS A 64 0.26 -19.92 -16.15
CA LYS A 64 0.72 -21.11 -15.44
C LYS A 64 2.23 -20.99 -15.28
N GLN A 65 2.69 -20.74 -14.05
CA GLN A 65 4.08 -20.47 -13.75
C GLN A 65 4.57 -21.33 -12.60
N THR A 66 5.81 -21.80 -12.70
CA THR A 66 6.55 -22.39 -11.57
C THR A 66 7.56 -21.37 -11.05
N ILE A 67 7.59 -21.18 -9.74
CA ILE A 67 8.54 -20.35 -9.00
C ILE A 67 9.30 -21.26 -8.04
N TRP A 68 10.63 -21.22 -8.10
CA TRP A 68 11.50 -21.93 -7.17
C TRP A 68 11.82 -21.02 -5.99
N LEU A 69 11.43 -21.45 -4.79
CA LEU A 69 11.62 -20.71 -3.56
C LEU A 69 12.99 -20.99 -2.95
N ASN A 70 13.53 -20.00 -2.23
CA ASN A 70 14.84 -20.13 -1.58
C ASN A 70 14.77 -20.86 -0.24
N HIS A 71 13.56 -21.07 0.29
CA HIS A 71 13.27 -21.68 1.58
C HIS A 71 11.92 -22.41 1.52
N ASP A 72 11.67 -23.23 2.53
CA ASP A 72 10.42 -23.95 2.65
C ASP A 72 9.35 -23.00 3.18
N VAL A 73 8.18 -23.00 2.54
CA VAL A 73 7.04 -22.16 2.91
C VAL A 73 5.81 -23.02 3.17
N ASN A 74 4.80 -22.48 3.82
CA ASN A 74 3.48 -23.11 3.86
C ASN A 74 2.50 -22.33 2.99
N LYS A 75 1.38 -22.94 2.63
CA LYS A 75 0.32 -22.24 1.87
C LYS A 75 -0.20 -20.99 2.59
N LYS A 76 -0.23 -20.99 3.93
CA LYS A 76 -0.62 -19.82 4.76
C LYS A 76 0.36 -18.65 4.69
N ASP A 77 1.58 -18.92 4.25
CA ASP A 77 2.65 -17.93 4.13
C ASP A 77 2.58 -17.21 2.78
N ILE A 78 1.62 -17.57 1.93
CA ILE A 78 1.40 -17.03 0.59
C ILE A 78 0.11 -16.22 0.61
N SER A 79 0.19 -15.00 0.09
CA SER A 79 -0.93 -14.07 0.03
C SER A 79 -0.93 -13.30 -1.28
N TRP A 80 -2.08 -12.73 -1.60
CA TRP A 80 -2.32 -11.93 -2.79
C TRP A 80 -2.61 -10.50 -2.36
N GLU A 81 -1.94 -9.54 -2.97
CA GLU A 81 -2.11 -8.11 -2.66
C GLU A 81 -1.68 -7.28 -3.87
N ASP A 82 -2.49 -6.29 -4.29
CA ASP A 82 -2.11 -5.35 -5.36
C ASP A 82 -1.11 -4.31 -4.79
N LEU A 83 0.19 -4.55 -5.01
CA LEU A 83 1.30 -3.79 -4.45
C LEU A 83 1.85 -2.73 -5.43
N ASN A 84 1.33 -2.68 -6.66
CA ASN A 84 1.71 -1.67 -7.64
C ASN A 84 0.51 -0.78 -8.09
N PHE A 85 -0.68 -1.07 -7.59
CA PHE A 85 -1.96 -0.39 -7.86
C PHE A 85 -2.39 -0.45 -9.33
N ASP A 86 -2.07 -1.54 -10.02
CA ASP A 86 -2.51 -1.77 -11.41
C ASP A 86 -3.86 -2.49 -11.53
N GLY A 87 -4.44 -2.90 -10.39
CA GLY A 87 -5.72 -3.60 -10.31
C GLY A 87 -5.61 -5.11 -10.40
N HIS A 88 -4.41 -5.67 -10.62
CA HIS A 88 -4.16 -7.10 -10.60
C HIS A 88 -3.47 -7.50 -9.29
N PRO A 89 -3.89 -8.60 -8.64
CA PRO A 89 -3.20 -9.08 -7.46
C PRO A 89 -1.74 -9.45 -7.75
N ASP A 90 -0.83 -9.01 -6.89
CA ASP A 90 0.56 -9.46 -6.88
C ASP A 90 0.75 -10.58 -5.85
N LEU A 91 1.78 -11.40 -6.05
CA LEU A 91 2.09 -12.53 -5.19
C LEU A 91 3.06 -12.10 -4.08
N LYS A 92 2.66 -12.32 -2.83
CA LYS A 92 3.46 -12.01 -1.63
C LYS A 92 3.69 -13.27 -0.80
N ILE A 93 4.96 -13.66 -0.64
CA ILE A 93 5.36 -14.90 0.04
C ILE A 93 6.23 -14.55 1.25
N LEU A 94 5.88 -15.02 2.45
CA LEU A 94 6.71 -14.80 3.63
C LEU A 94 8.09 -15.43 3.43
N SER A 95 9.12 -14.61 3.52
CA SER A 95 10.52 -14.98 3.33
C SER A 95 11.20 -15.29 4.66
N SER A 96 11.05 -14.39 5.62
CA SER A 96 11.61 -14.55 6.96
C SER A 96 10.80 -13.80 8.00
N ARG A 97 10.92 -14.23 9.25
CA ARG A 97 10.32 -13.58 10.42
C ARG A 97 11.38 -13.43 11.50
N GLY A 98 11.67 -12.19 11.87
CA GLY A 98 12.46 -11.82 13.04
C GLY A 98 11.58 -11.64 14.29
N ALA A 99 12.12 -11.00 15.32
CA ALA A 99 11.38 -10.73 16.57
C ALA A 99 10.17 -9.80 16.36
N SER A 100 10.35 -8.76 15.54
CA SER A 100 9.32 -7.75 15.23
C SER A 100 9.15 -7.52 13.72
N GLN A 101 10.01 -8.12 12.89
CA GLN A 101 10.05 -7.91 11.44
C GLN A 101 9.55 -9.12 10.67
N GLU A 102 8.80 -8.88 9.61
CA GLU A 102 8.49 -9.87 8.59
C GLU A 102 9.00 -9.36 7.25
N PHE A 103 9.69 -10.21 6.50
CA PHE A 103 10.11 -9.93 5.14
C PHE A 103 9.40 -10.85 4.18
N TYR A 104 9.08 -10.33 3.01
CA TYR A 104 8.31 -11.04 2.00
C TYR A 104 9.05 -11.02 0.66
N ASP A 105 9.07 -12.15 -0.03
CA ASP A 105 9.41 -12.21 -1.44
C ASP A 105 8.18 -11.78 -2.25
N VAL A 106 8.28 -10.59 -2.86
CA VAL A 106 7.22 -9.97 -3.65
C VAL A 106 7.46 -10.24 -5.14
N TYR A 107 6.43 -10.75 -5.82
CA TYR A 107 6.43 -10.93 -7.27
C TYR A 107 5.26 -10.16 -7.89
N LEU A 108 5.61 -9.17 -8.71
CA LEU A 108 4.64 -8.34 -9.40
C LEU A 108 4.13 -9.03 -10.67
N PHE A 109 2.84 -8.99 -10.94
CA PHE A 109 2.34 -9.50 -12.21
C PHE A 109 2.76 -8.58 -13.37
N ASN A 110 3.37 -9.15 -14.40
CA ASN A 110 3.73 -8.42 -15.61
C ASN A 110 2.83 -8.85 -16.77
N PHE A 111 1.92 -7.96 -17.17
CA PHE A 111 0.98 -8.19 -18.27
C PHE A 111 1.62 -8.47 -19.62
N SER A 112 2.80 -7.88 -19.90
CA SER A 112 3.47 -8.05 -21.20
C SER A 112 4.01 -9.46 -21.39
N VAL A 113 4.52 -10.08 -20.32
CA VAL A 113 5.06 -11.45 -20.36
C VAL A 113 4.14 -12.49 -19.72
N LYS A 114 3.01 -12.05 -19.14
CA LYS A 114 2.04 -12.86 -18.39
C LYS A 114 2.70 -13.73 -17.32
N LYS A 115 3.56 -13.13 -16.50
CA LYS A 115 4.31 -13.81 -15.44
C LYS A 115 4.46 -12.92 -14.22
N TYR A 116 4.55 -13.56 -13.07
CA TYR A 116 4.99 -12.97 -11.81
C TYR A 116 6.50 -12.79 -11.82
N VAL A 117 6.96 -11.55 -11.63
CA VAL A 117 8.36 -11.14 -11.69
C VAL A 117 8.80 -10.62 -10.32
N TYR A 118 9.88 -11.19 -9.80
CA TYR A 118 10.42 -10.80 -8.49
C TYR A 118 10.79 -9.31 -8.43
N SER A 119 10.32 -8.62 -7.39
CA SER A 119 10.59 -7.21 -7.14
C SER A 119 11.51 -7.03 -5.95
N LYS A 120 12.82 -7.00 -6.19
CA LYS A 120 13.84 -6.76 -5.15
C LYS A 120 13.55 -5.50 -4.32
N ARG A 121 12.99 -4.46 -4.93
CA ARG A 121 12.70 -3.19 -4.25
C ARG A 121 11.57 -3.32 -3.24
N LEU A 122 10.50 -4.03 -3.58
CA LEU A 122 9.37 -4.24 -2.67
C LEU A 122 9.72 -5.29 -1.61
N SER A 123 10.43 -6.35 -1.98
CA SER A 123 10.88 -7.38 -1.04
C SER A 123 11.85 -6.85 0.04
N ALA A 124 12.48 -5.69 -0.20
CA ALA A 124 13.35 -5.04 0.78
C ALA A 124 12.59 -4.29 1.88
N LEU A 125 11.27 -4.09 1.73
CA LEU A 125 10.46 -3.38 2.72
C LEU A 125 9.96 -4.37 3.79
N PRO A 126 10.28 -4.14 5.08
CA PRO A 126 9.78 -4.97 6.17
C PRO A 126 8.29 -4.69 6.41
N CYS A 127 7.53 -5.75 6.69
CA CYS A 127 6.08 -5.75 6.89
C CYS A 127 5.34 -4.96 5.80
N ILE A 128 5.68 -5.24 4.54
CA ILE A 128 5.10 -4.55 3.38
C ILE A 128 3.59 -4.78 3.27
N GLN A 129 2.87 -3.67 3.03
CA GLN A 129 1.42 -3.63 2.83
C GLN A 129 1.04 -2.52 1.83
N ALA A 130 -0.08 -2.71 1.15
CA ALA A 130 -0.73 -1.72 0.29
C ALA A 130 -1.77 -0.91 1.06
N ASP A 131 -1.61 0.42 1.09
CA ASP A 131 -2.65 1.36 1.46
C ASP A 131 -3.46 1.72 0.20
N LEU A 132 -4.43 0.87 -0.14
CA LEU A 132 -5.27 1.02 -1.34
C LEU A 132 -6.04 2.35 -1.36
N LYS A 133 -6.41 2.88 -0.18
CA LYS A 133 -7.14 4.16 -0.09
C LYS A 133 -6.26 5.33 -0.52
N ARG A 134 -4.96 5.27 -0.23
CA ARG A 134 -4.00 6.32 -0.58
C ARG A 134 -3.20 6.02 -1.84
N HIS A 135 -3.30 4.81 -2.40
CA HIS A 135 -2.42 4.28 -3.43
C HIS A 135 -0.94 4.43 -3.02
N GLN A 136 -0.62 3.94 -1.82
CA GLN A 136 0.71 4.03 -1.23
C GLN A 136 1.17 2.69 -0.69
N ILE A 137 2.47 2.42 -0.82
CA ILE A 137 3.08 1.26 -0.17
C ILE A 137 3.57 1.68 1.21
N VAL A 138 3.39 0.79 2.18
CA VAL A 138 3.80 1.00 3.57
C VAL A 138 4.73 -0.13 3.98
N GLY A 139 5.87 0.21 4.57
CA GLY A 139 6.65 -0.73 5.39
C GLY A 139 6.49 -0.31 6.84
N THR A 140 5.96 -1.20 7.69
CA THR A 140 5.45 -0.80 9.02
C THR A 140 6.37 -1.15 10.19
N CYS A 141 7.34 -2.03 10.00
CA CYS A 141 8.11 -2.60 11.12
C CYS A 141 9.63 -2.44 10.95
N PHE A 142 10.07 -1.28 10.44
CA PHE A 142 11.48 -0.98 10.48
C PHE A 142 11.93 -0.82 11.94
N HIS A 143 13.10 -1.37 12.26
CA HIS A 143 13.74 -1.16 13.55
C HIS A 143 15.25 -1.25 13.39
N GLU A 144 15.95 -0.58 14.30
CA GLU A 144 17.42 -0.66 14.42
C GLU A 144 17.83 -1.17 15.80
N ASN A 145 17.09 -0.78 16.84
CA ASN A 145 17.28 -1.23 18.22
C ASN A 145 15.94 -1.19 18.97
N ALA A 146 15.95 -1.50 20.27
CA ALA A 146 14.73 -1.56 21.07
C ALA A 146 13.95 -0.23 21.13
N CYS A 147 14.63 0.91 21.00
CA CYS A 147 13.99 2.23 21.06
C CYS A 147 13.70 2.82 19.67
N GLU A 148 14.53 2.50 18.68
CA GLU A 148 14.43 3.03 17.33
C GLU A 148 13.62 2.10 16.41
N ASN A 149 12.38 2.52 16.16
CA ASN A 149 11.42 1.82 15.30
C ASN A 149 10.71 2.85 14.44
N TRP A 150 10.38 2.51 13.20
CA TRP A 150 9.65 3.41 12.32
C TRP A 150 8.83 2.69 11.26
N SER A 151 7.92 3.44 10.66
CA SER A 151 7.20 3.08 9.45
C SER A 151 7.50 4.07 8.35
N GLU A 152 7.45 3.61 7.11
CA GLU A 152 7.68 4.42 5.92
C GLU A 152 6.50 4.30 4.95
N ARG A 153 6.17 5.42 4.31
CA ARG A 153 5.15 5.49 3.26
C ARG A 153 5.76 5.92 1.94
N TYR A 154 5.35 5.25 0.89
CA TYR A 154 5.91 5.40 -0.45
C TYR A 154 4.82 5.63 -1.48
N SER A 155 5.11 6.48 -2.46
CA SER A 155 4.45 6.39 -3.77
C SER A 155 5.24 5.45 -4.67
N ILE A 156 4.56 4.70 -5.53
CA ILE A 156 5.17 3.88 -6.57
C ILE A 156 4.84 4.47 -7.94
N ASN A 157 5.85 4.61 -8.80
CA ASN A 157 5.61 5.03 -10.18
C ASN A 157 5.42 3.82 -11.11
N LYS A 158 5.03 4.08 -12.37
CA LYS A 158 4.84 3.03 -13.39
C LYS A 158 6.07 2.17 -13.68
N SER A 159 7.29 2.63 -13.33
CA SER A 159 8.53 1.85 -13.46
C SER A 159 8.85 1.01 -12.21
N GLY A 160 7.96 0.95 -11.22
CA GLY A 160 8.21 0.28 -9.94
C GLY A 160 9.26 0.99 -9.09
N LYS A 161 9.46 2.30 -9.28
CA LYS A 161 10.34 3.11 -8.42
C LYS A 161 9.51 3.64 -7.24
N LEU A 162 10.01 3.35 -6.04
CA LEU A 162 9.49 3.88 -4.79
C LEU A 162 10.04 5.29 -4.54
N ASN A 163 9.16 6.23 -4.19
CA ASN A 163 9.56 7.54 -3.70
C ASN A 163 9.01 7.69 -2.28
N LEU A 164 9.91 7.84 -1.31
CA LEU A 164 9.58 8.04 0.10
C LEU A 164 8.81 9.35 0.26
N LEU A 165 7.70 9.29 0.98
CA LEU A 165 6.81 10.41 1.26
C LEU A 165 6.87 10.81 2.72
N GLU A 166 6.89 9.83 3.61
CA GLU A 166 6.80 10.03 5.05
C GLU A 166 7.54 8.93 5.80
N ARG A 167 8.21 9.31 6.89
CA ARG A 167 8.73 8.40 7.91
C ARG A 167 8.16 8.82 9.25
N VAL A 168 7.61 7.88 10.00
CA VAL A 168 7.06 8.10 11.34
C VAL A 168 7.68 7.08 12.27
N GLY A 169 8.28 7.53 13.36
CA GLY A 169 8.98 6.61 14.25
C GLY A 169 9.36 7.21 15.59
N THR A 170 10.20 6.46 16.29
CA THR A 170 10.77 6.82 17.58
C THR A 170 12.29 6.67 17.55
N TYR A 171 12.98 7.38 18.44
CA TYR A 171 14.41 7.16 18.73
C TYR A 171 14.71 7.55 20.17
N CYS A 172 15.86 7.13 20.69
CA CYS A 172 16.36 7.54 21.99
C CYS A 172 17.59 8.42 21.82
N ASP A 173 17.64 9.53 22.55
CA ASP A 173 18.88 10.28 22.72
C ASP A 173 19.83 9.48 23.62
N THR A 174 21.01 9.15 23.10
CA THR A 174 21.97 8.29 23.80
C THR A 174 22.72 9.02 24.92
N ALA A 175 22.71 10.36 24.94
CA ALA A 175 23.35 11.16 25.97
C ALA A 175 22.40 11.39 27.16
N THR A 176 21.10 11.61 26.91
CA THR A 176 20.11 11.89 27.96
C THR A 176 19.28 10.67 28.36
N GLY A 177 19.17 9.66 27.48
CA GLY A 177 18.27 8.53 27.65
C GLY A 177 16.79 8.86 27.36
N GLU A 178 16.49 10.07 26.89
CA GLU A 178 15.13 10.50 26.58
C GLU A 178 14.64 9.91 25.25
N ALA A 179 13.38 9.51 25.20
CA ALA A 179 12.74 8.99 24.00
C ALA A 179 11.94 10.07 23.27
N PHE A 180 12.03 10.08 21.94
CA PHE A 180 11.36 11.03 21.09
C PHE A 180 10.56 10.32 20.01
N SER A 181 9.45 10.93 19.62
CA SER A 181 8.68 10.56 18.43
C SER A 181 8.94 11.58 17.34
N TYR A 182 8.90 11.16 16.08
CA TYR A 182 9.08 12.05 14.94
C TYR A 182 8.16 11.74 13.76
N VAL A 183 7.90 12.78 12.96
CA VAL A 183 7.26 12.71 11.65
C VAL A 183 8.10 13.49 10.66
N ASP A 184 8.77 12.77 9.77
CA ASP A 184 9.55 13.32 8.67
C ASP A 184 8.77 13.23 7.36
N ARG A 185 8.77 14.30 6.57
CA ARG A 185 8.18 14.34 5.23
C ARG A 185 9.24 14.55 4.18
N PHE A 186 9.05 13.89 3.04
CA PHE A 186 10.01 13.85 1.96
C PHE A 186 9.40 14.31 0.63
N SER A 187 10.22 14.96 -0.18
CA SER A 187 9.90 15.29 -1.58
C SER A 187 11.17 15.17 -2.40
N ASN A 188 11.08 14.50 -3.56
CA ASN A 188 12.22 14.28 -4.46
C ASN A 188 13.47 13.72 -3.75
N GLY A 189 13.25 12.78 -2.81
CA GLY A 189 14.32 12.14 -2.04
C GLY A 189 14.95 13.01 -0.96
N LYS A 190 14.48 14.24 -0.74
CA LYS A 190 14.97 15.13 0.31
C LYS A 190 13.93 15.28 1.42
N ARG A 191 14.39 15.30 2.67
CA ARG A 191 13.53 15.65 3.82
C ARG A 191 13.17 17.13 3.74
N ILE A 192 11.87 17.44 3.67
CA ILE A 192 11.33 18.79 3.56
C ILE A 192 10.73 19.31 4.87
N SER A 193 10.36 18.41 5.79
CA SER A 193 9.95 18.78 7.14
C SER A 193 10.31 17.69 8.12
N SER A 194 10.57 18.08 9.36
CA SER A 194 10.69 17.18 10.50
C SER A 194 9.93 17.78 11.67
N LYS A 195 9.11 16.98 12.34
CA LYS A 195 8.46 17.34 13.59
C LYS A 195 8.88 16.32 14.62
N VAL A 196 9.41 16.78 15.74
CA VAL A 196 9.89 15.93 16.84
C VAL A 196 9.16 16.34 18.11
N ALA A 197 8.78 15.35 18.93
CA ALA A 197 8.18 15.57 20.23
C ALA A 197 8.73 14.56 21.24
N PRO A 198 9.05 14.98 22.47
CA PRO A 198 9.36 14.05 23.56
C PRO A 198 8.21 13.06 23.74
N MET A 199 8.53 11.78 23.92
CA MET A 199 7.55 10.79 24.32
C MET A 199 7.26 11.00 25.79
N LYS A 200 6.03 11.43 26.13
CA LYS A 200 5.62 11.51 27.53
C LYS A 200 5.55 10.08 28.08
N ASN A 201 6.20 9.87 29.22
CA ASN A 201 6.13 8.63 29.95
C ASN A 201 4.74 8.52 30.61
N GLU A 202 3.70 8.22 29.84
CA GLU A 202 2.37 7.91 30.40
C GLU A 202 2.36 6.47 30.95
N SER A 203 3.23 6.23 31.94
CA SER A 203 3.17 5.08 32.85
C SER A 203 4.13 5.28 34.02
N MET A 204 3.90 6.32 34.82
CA MET A 204 4.25 6.34 36.24
C MET A 204 3.11 7.01 37.02
N VAL A 205 1.91 6.43 36.93
CA VAL A 205 0.92 6.55 38.00
C VAL A 205 0.83 5.14 38.58
N GLN A 206 1.43 5.00 39.76
CA GLN A 206 1.32 3.84 40.65
C GLN A 206 -0.14 3.57 41.01
#